data_AF-A0A963TAS6-F1
#
_entry.id   AF-A0A963TAS6-F1
#
_cell.length_a   1.000
_cell.length_b   1.000
_cell.length_c   1.000
_cell.angle_alpha   90.00
_cell.angle_beta   90.00
_cell.angle_gamma   90.00
#
_symmetry.space_group_name_H-M   'P 1'
#
loop_
_entity.id
_entity.type
_entity.pdbx_description
1 polymer ?
#
loop_
_entity_poly.entity_id
_entity_poly.type
_entity_poly.pdbx_seq_one_letter_code
_entity_poly.pdbx_strand_id
1 'polypeptide(L)' 'STDSFVGRVATITLGTARRGAPAQAKLTDHLGHAHYVMVEPDADQDSLSAGDEVLLISHVGATFRAIANTSRALTDG' A
#
# COMPACT_ATOMS: atom_id res chain seq x y z
N SER A 1 -6.59 -14.69 -6.45
CA SER A 1 -5.98 -13.76 -7.41
C SER A 1 -5.43 -12.56 -6.65
N THR A 2 -4.35 -11.93 -7.11
CA THR A 2 -3.82 -10.67 -6.54
C THR A 2 -4.86 -9.54 -6.55
N ASP A 3 -5.84 -9.58 -7.46
CA ASP A 3 -6.96 -8.61 -7.47
C ASP A 3 -7.77 -8.60 -6.17
N SER A 4 -7.75 -9.69 -5.39
CA SER A 4 -8.35 -9.76 -4.04
C SER A 4 -7.68 -8.85 -3.01
N PHE A 5 -6.56 -8.22 -3.37
CA PHE A 5 -5.85 -7.27 -2.52
C PHE A 5 -6.36 -5.84 -2.66
N VAL A 6 -7.12 -5.54 -3.73
CA VAL A 6 -7.82 -4.25 -3.84
C VAL A 6 -8.81 -4.11 -2.68
N GLY A 7 -8.81 -2.95 -2.03
CA GLY A 7 -9.57 -2.63 -0.83
C GLY A 7 -8.89 -3.01 0.48
N ARG A 8 -7.70 -3.61 0.46
CA ARG A 8 -6.95 -3.98 1.68
C ARG A 8 -5.88 -2.95 2.02
N VAL A 9 -5.57 -2.85 3.31
CA VAL A 9 -4.47 -2.03 3.83
C VAL A 9 -3.17 -2.82 3.74
N ALA A 10 -2.12 -2.14 3.30
CA ALA A 10 -0.74 -2.62 3.31
C ALA A 10 0.16 -1.59 3.99
N THR A 11 1.32 -1.99 4.48
CA THR A 11 2.34 -1.10 5.02
C THR A 11 3.53 -1.05 4.08
N ILE A 12 4.01 0.14 3.70
CA ILE A 12 5.26 0.27 2.94
C ILE A 12 6.41 -0.24 3.82
N THR A 13 7.18 -1.19 3.31
CA THR A 13 8.26 -1.87 4.05
C THR A 13 9.65 -1.37 3.70
N LEU A 14 9.86 -0.92 2.45
CA LEU A 14 11.17 -0.48 1.98
C LEU A 14 11.05 0.59 0.91
N GLY A 15 11.78 1.69 1.09
CA GLY A 15 11.87 2.79 0.14
C GLY A 15 10.73 3.81 0.26
N THR A 16 10.57 4.59 -0.79
CA THR A 16 9.50 5.59 -0.94
C THR A 16 8.85 5.40 -2.30
N ALA A 17 7.57 5.04 -2.32
CA ALA A 17 6.80 4.92 -3.54
C ALA A 17 6.56 6.30 -4.14
N ARG A 18 6.83 6.44 -5.44
CA ARG A 18 6.46 7.59 -6.27
C ARG A 18 5.95 7.10 -7.62
N ARG A 19 5.36 8.00 -8.40
CA ARG A 19 4.95 7.67 -9.76
C ARG A 19 6.14 7.19 -10.61
N GLY A 20 6.01 6.02 -11.23
CA GLY A 20 7.09 5.38 -12.00
C GLY A 20 8.24 4.81 -11.16
N ALA A 21 8.17 4.89 -9.84
CA ALA A 21 9.16 4.37 -8.90
C ALA A 21 8.43 3.66 -7.74
N PRO A 22 7.93 2.43 -7.97
CA PRO A 22 7.17 1.70 -6.96
C PRO A 22 8.03 1.27 -5.77
N ALA A 23 7.41 1.16 -4.60
CA ALA A 23 8.03 0.62 -3.38
C ALA A 23 7.33 -0.66 -2.89
N GLN A 24 8.02 -1.45 -2.08
CA GLN A 24 7.48 -2.70 -1.56
C GLN A 24 6.55 -2.44 -0.38
N ALA A 25 5.34 -2.97 -0.44
CA ALA A 25 4.38 -2.99 0.66
C ALA A 25 4.06 -4.41 1.12
N LYS A 26 3.69 -4.57 2.39
CA LYS A 26 3.27 -5.84 2.99
C LYS A 26 1.83 -5.76 3.44
N LEU A 27 1.04 -6.78 3.14
CA LEU A 27 -0.27 -7.01 3.73
C LEU A 27 -0.37 -8.43 4.28
N THR A 28 -1.11 -8.59 5.38
CA THR A 28 -1.34 -9.90 6.01
C THR A 28 -2.76 -10.36 5.74
N ASP A 29 -2.93 -11.57 5.19
CA ASP A 29 -4.27 -12.16 4.95
C ASP A 29 -4.95 -12.69 6.22
N HIS A 30 -6.18 -13.17 6.06
CA HIS A 30 -7.00 -13.68 7.16
C HIS A 30 -6.43 -14.95 7.82
N LEU A 31 -5.51 -15.65 7.15
CA LEU A 31 -4.81 -16.82 7.67
C LEU A 31 -3.46 -16.44 8.31
N GLY A 32 -3.09 -15.16 8.32
CA GLY A 32 -1.83 -14.67 8.88
C GLY A 32 -0.65 -14.70 7.90
N HIS A 33 -0.85 -15.06 6.63
CA HIS A 33 0.25 -15.06 5.67
C HIS A 33 0.57 -13.65 5.18
N ALA A 34 1.86 -13.35 5.16
CA ALA A 34 2.38 -12.12 4.60
C ALA A 34 2.44 -12.21 3.07
N HIS A 35 1.89 -11.20 2.41
CA HIS A 35 2.01 -10.97 0.98
C HIS A 35 2.77 -9.68 0.75
N TYR A 36 3.66 -9.67 -0.23
CA TYR A 36 4.44 -8.50 -0.60
C TYR A 36 4.07 -8.06 -2.02
N VAL A 37 3.81 -6.77 -2.19
CA VAL A 37 3.35 -6.18 -3.45
C VAL A 37 4.12 -4.90 -3.75
N MET A 38 4.20 -4.55 -5.03
CA MET A 38 4.75 -3.26 -5.45
C MET A 38 3.65 -2.22 -5.49
N VAL A 39 3.90 -1.05 -4.92
CA VAL A 39 2.91 0.04 -4.78
C VAL A 39 3.46 1.32 -5.40
N GLU A 40 2.63 1.99 -6.19
CA GLU A 40 2.80 3.40 -6.54
C GLU A 40 1.65 4.23 -5.93
N PRO A 41 1.86 5.51 -5.62
CA PRO A 41 0.76 6.40 -5.30
C PRO A 41 -0.21 6.51 -6.48
N ASP A 42 -1.48 6.79 -6.17
CA ASP A 42 -2.50 7.09 -7.17
C ASP A 42 -2.28 8.47 -7.82
N ALA A 43 -2.00 9.49 -7.01
CA ALA A 43 -1.68 10.83 -7.49
C ALA A 43 -0.18 10.97 -7.79
N ASP A 44 0.15 11.62 -8.92
CA ASP A 44 1.53 11.76 -9.40
C ASP A 44 2.44 12.54 -8.44
N GLN A 45 1.89 13.52 -7.71
CA GLN A 45 2.62 14.35 -6.75
C GLN A 45 2.84 13.71 -5.38
N ASP A 46 2.18 12.59 -5.08
CA ASP A 46 2.22 11.98 -3.76
C ASP A 46 3.48 11.11 -3.59
N SER A 47 3.83 10.86 -2.34
CA SER A 47 4.87 9.89 -1.98
C SER A 47 4.47 9.12 -0.73
N LEU A 48 4.71 7.81 -0.74
CA LEU A 48 4.39 6.90 0.37
C LEU A 48 5.69 6.28 0.87
N SER A 49 6.07 6.55 2.11
CA SER A 49 7.36 6.16 2.69
C SER A 49 7.25 4.90 3.54
N ALA A 50 8.38 4.22 3.75
CA ALA A 50 8.44 3.09 4.67
C ALA A 50 7.82 3.42 6.04
N GLY A 51 6.95 2.55 6.52
CA GLY A 51 6.12 2.75 7.71
C GLY A 51 4.70 3.24 7.41
N ASP A 52 4.46 3.86 6.26
CA ASP A 52 3.12 4.35 5.91
C ASP A 52 2.15 3.19 5.67
N GLU A 53 0.98 3.28 6.28
CA GLU A 53 -0.17 2.46 5.90
C GLU A 53 -0.86 3.06 4.67
N VAL A 54 -1.22 2.19 3.73
CA VAL A 54 -1.77 2.58 2.44
C VAL A 54 -2.94 1.68 2.08
N LEU A 55 -3.99 2.24 1.49
CA LEU A 55 -5.12 1.49 0.94
C LEU A 55 -4.85 1.16 -0.52
N LEU A 56 -4.84 -0.13 -0.88
CA LEU A 56 -4.71 -0.56 -2.26
C LEU A 56 -6.03 -0.33 -2.98
N ILE A 57 -6.07 0.51 -4.02
CA ILE A 57 -7.33 0.91 -4.68
C ILE A 57 -7.48 0.37 -6.11
N SER A 58 -6.39 -0.01 -6.77
CA SER A 58 -6.43 -0.72 -8.05
C SER A 58 -5.16 -1.52 -8.30
N HIS A 59 -5.23 -2.51 -9.19
CA HIS A 59 -4.12 -3.31 -9.66
C HIS A 59 -3.85 -2.99 -11.13
N VAL A 60 -2.64 -2.56 -11.47
CA VAL A 60 -2.24 -2.09 -12.81
C VAL A 60 -0.94 -2.77 -13.22
N GLY A 61 -1.06 -3.80 -14.08
CA GLY A 61 0.09 -4.58 -14.53
C GLY A 61 0.74 -5.35 -13.38
N ALA A 62 1.91 -4.91 -12.94
CA ALA A 62 2.68 -5.54 -11.87
C ALA A 62 2.65 -4.74 -10.55
N THR A 63 1.93 -3.61 -10.50
CA THR A 63 1.88 -2.73 -9.32
C THR A 63 0.45 -2.46 -8.89
N PHE A 64 0.29 -2.07 -7.63
CA PHE A 64 -0.95 -1.52 -7.11
C PHE A 64 -0.86 0.00 -7.05
N ARG A 65 -1.99 0.68 -7.34
CA ARG A 65 -2.19 2.08 -6.95
C ARG A 65 -2.69 2.11 -5.52
N ALA A 66 -2.15 3.03 -4.73
CA ALA A 66 -2.57 3.20 -3.37
C ALA A 66 -2.68 4.69 -2.97
N ILE A 67 -3.49 4.93 -1.96
CA ILE A 67 -3.58 6.20 -1.26
C ILE A 67 -3.13 6.02 0.18
N ALA A 68 -2.60 7.06 0.80
CA ALA A 68 -2.29 7.04 2.22
C ALA A 68 -3.54 6.68 3.02
N ASN A 69 -3.42 5.72 3.94
CA ASN A 69 -4.50 5.37 4.86
C ASN A 69 -4.54 6.41 5.98
N THR A 70 -5.14 7.57 5.71
CA THR A 70 -5.23 8.70 6.65
C THR A 70 -6.27 8.49 7.76
N SER A 71 -6.72 7.25 7.95
CA SER A 71 -7.63 6.83 9.02
C SER A 71 -6.93 6.94 10.38
N ARG A 72 -6.76 8.17 10.86
CA ARG A 72 -6.37 8.49 12.23
C ARG A 72 -7.58 8.24 13.15
N ALA A 73 -7.94 6.99 13.34
CA ALA A 73 -8.75 6.49 14.44
C ALA A 73 -7.91 5.36 15.04
N LEU A 74 -7.04 5.62 16.01
CA LEU A 74 -7.39 5.97 17.38
C LEU A 74 -6.40 6.99 17.94
N THR A 75 -6.97 7.93 18.69
CA THR A 75 -6.29 8.80 19.65
C THR A 75 -5.37 7.98 20.56
N ASP A 76 -4.16 8.50 20.75
CA ASP A 76 -3.34 8.26 21.93
C ASP A 76 -4.26 8.33 23.17
N GLY A 77 -4.25 7.26 23.98
CA GLY A 77 -4.99 7.17 25.24
C GLY A 77 -4.07 7.42 26.42
#